data_AF-A0A090I1Z6-F1
#
_entry.id   AF-A0A090I1Z6-F1
#
_cell.length_a   1.000
_cell.length_b   1.000
_cell.length_c   1.000
_cell.angle_alpha   90.00
_cell.angle_beta   90.00
_cell.angle_gamma   90.00
#
_symmetry.space_group_name_H-M   'P 1'
#
loop_
_entity.id
_entity.type
_entity.pdbx_description
1 polymer ?
#
loop_
_entity_poly.entity_id
_entity_poly.type
_entity_poly.pdbx_seq_one_letter_code
_entity_poly.pdbx_strand_id
1 'polypeptide(L)'
;MEYTFSDEYKDGPLSLGMHKRNRFYEVVNTKYCNIVHEDFNTIMDFTRRYFDGKLKPYHKIRHTGNLRHLMLRRNLEGEVLVNLVTTWEEADYKEYFSKLQHLPIEGKIVGIIHTLNDSPSDAIVPEKTEIIYGRDYLTEKISGLEFKISLYSFFQTNTHSAKRLYQLTQDMIEDIAELNLLDLYSGTGTITQIVGQRAKSALGIEIVEEAVNAARENAKINEISNVEFICGDVFEETKNLEYKPDIVIIDPPREGINPRAIDKIIEFAVEKYLYISCNPITLVRDLKIFREKGYEIKELKILDQFPRTYHVETVALLSKLNTEHHLDIEIGEDELSEIDFSKEATYGEIKKYVLDKYGLKVSSLYIAQVKRKHGLIERENYNTSKNKNQRVPNCPEEKEKAIEDALEYFGMI
;
A
#
# COMPACT_ATOMS: atom_id res chain seq x y z
N MET A 1 -16.73 12.70 6.22
CA MET A 1 -17.89 12.37 5.37
C MET A 1 -18.13 13.46 4.38
N GLU A 2 -18.51 13.09 3.17
CA GLU A 2 -18.96 14.00 2.13
C GLU A 2 -20.40 13.62 1.77
N TYR A 3 -21.31 14.58 1.88
CA TYR A 3 -22.70 14.45 1.49
C TYR A 3 -22.97 15.29 0.25
N THR A 4 -23.79 14.79 -0.66
CA THR A 4 -24.20 15.46 -1.89
C THR A 4 -25.62 15.98 -1.76
N PHE A 5 -25.86 17.23 -2.15
CA PHE A 5 -27.22 17.77 -2.27
C PHE A 5 -27.88 17.28 -3.57
N SER A 6 -29.15 16.92 -3.49
CA SER A 6 -29.95 16.54 -4.66
C SER A 6 -31.44 16.75 -4.40
N ASP A 7 -32.29 16.48 -5.38
CA ASP A 7 -33.73 16.36 -5.14
C ASP A 7 -34.07 14.89 -4.83
N GLU A 8 -34.95 14.63 -3.86
CA GLU A 8 -35.34 13.25 -3.51
C GLU A 8 -36.02 12.51 -4.67
N TYR A 9 -36.71 13.25 -5.53
CA TYR A 9 -37.16 12.87 -6.86
C TYR A 9 -37.13 14.11 -7.74
N LYS A 10 -37.27 13.97 -9.06
CA LYS A 10 -37.18 15.10 -10.00
C LYS A 10 -38.07 16.28 -9.57
N ASP A 11 -37.44 17.44 -9.35
CA ASP A 11 -38.09 18.69 -8.92
C ASP A 11 -38.85 18.55 -7.56
N GLY A 12 -38.44 17.58 -6.72
CA GLY A 12 -38.97 17.28 -5.39
C GLY A 12 -38.28 18.03 -4.24
N PRO A 13 -38.51 17.62 -2.98
CA PRO A 13 -37.87 18.26 -1.82
C PRO A 13 -36.36 18.04 -1.79
N LEU A 14 -35.66 18.94 -1.08
CA LEU A 14 -34.20 18.88 -0.96
C LEU A 14 -33.78 17.64 -0.16
N SER A 15 -32.87 16.88 -0.76
CA SER A 15 -32.19 15.75 -0.14
C SER A 15 -30.72 16.05 0.07
N LEU A 16 -30.15 15.46 1.12
CA LEU A 16 -28.73 15.50 1.42
C LEU A 16 -28.30 14.11 1.85
N GLY A 17 -27.31 13.54 1.19
CA GLY A 17 -26.91 12.18 1.49
C GLY A 17 -25.83 11.64 0.58
N MET A 18 -25.90 10.36 0.25
CA MET A 18 -24.87 9.68 -0.54
C MET A 18 -25.45 9.13 -1.85
N HIS A 19 -24.61 9.07 -2.89
CA HIS A 19 -24.97 8.41 -4.13
C HIS A 19 -25.35 6.94 -3.88
N LYS A 20 -26.46 6.52 -4.48
CA LYS A 20 -26.87 5.12 -4.45
C LYS A 20 -25.84 4.27 -5.18
N ARG A 21 -25.54 3.09 -4.65
CA ARG A 21 -24.54 2.18 -5.23
C ARG A 21 -24.79 1.97 -6.73
N ASN A 22 -23.76 2.23 -7.54
CA ASN A 22 -23.78 2.16 -9.01
C ASN A 22 -24.74 3.16 -9.72
N ARG A 23 -25.21 4.20 -9.02
CA ARG A 23 -26.11 5.23 -9.58
C ARG A 23 -25.67 6.64 -9.18
N PHE A 24 -24.79 7.23 -9.97
CA PHE A 24 -24.17 8.55 -9.74
C PHE A 24 -25.09 9.76 -9.98
N TYR A 25 -26.38 9.54 -10.24
CA TYR A 25 -27.39 10.59 -10.43
C TYR A 25 -28.50 10.51 -9.40
N GLU A 26 -28.52 9.45 -8.57
CA GLU A 26 -29.53 9.23 -7.55
C GLU A 26 -28.85 9.34 -6.18
N VAL A 27 -29.18 10.39 -5.44
CA VAL A 27 -28.76 10.53 -4.05
C VAL A 27 -29.84 9.94 -3.15
N VAL A 28 -29.42 9.08 -2.23
CA VAL A 28 -30.31 8.60 -1.17
C VAL A 28 -30.37 9.69 -0.11
N ASN A 29 -31.58 10.20 0.18
CA ASN A 29 -31.77 11.14 1.27
C ASN A 29 -31.41 10.47 2.61
N THR A 30 -30.27 10.83 3.17
CA THR A 30 -29.74 10.20 4.38
C THR A 30 -30.33 10.93 5.57
N LYS A 31 -31.32 10.35 6.25
CA LYS A 31 -31.84 10.91 7.51
C LYS A 31 -30.95 10.59 8.70
N TYR A 32 -30.21 9.50 8.60
CA TYR A 32 -29.37 8.96 9.67
C TYR A 32 -28.26 8.10 9.05
N CYS A 33 -27.02 8.32 9.50
CA CYS A 33 -25.85 7.55 9.11
C CYS A 33 -25.26 6.87 10.35
N ASN A 34 -25.13 5.54 10.30
CA ASN A 34 -24.76 4.70 11.46
C ASN A 34 -23.25 4.36 11.53
N ILE A 35 -22.44 4.92 10.64
CA ILE A 35 -20.98 4.74 10.58
C ILE A 35 -20.21 5.99 11.02
N VAL A 36 -20.92 7.02 11.47
CA VAL A 36 -20.37 8.33 11.89
C VAL A 36 -20.87 8.68 13.28
N HIS A 37 -20.21 9.66 13.90
CA HIS A 37 -20.69 10.23 15.17
C HIS A 37 -22.01 10.99 14.99
N GLU A 38 -22.85 11.05 16.03
CA GLU A 38 -24.18 11.67 15.96
C GLU A 38 -24.15 13.16 15.58
N ASP A 39 -23.05 13.86 15.90
CA ASP A 39 -22.83 15.25 15.47
C ASP A 39 -22.98 15.42 13.95
N PHE A 40 -22.56 14.42 13.15
CA PHE A 40 -22.70 14.46 11.70
C PHE A 40 -24.16 14.42 11.28
N ASN A 41 -24.97 13.57 11.94
CA ASN A 41 -26.40 13.44 11.66
C ASN A 41 -27.12 14.73 12.00
N THR A 42 -26.80 15.31 13.16
CA THR A 42 -27.35 16.59 13.62
C THR A 42 -27.03 17.74 12.65
N ILE A 43 -25.76 17.88 12.24
CA ILE A 43 -25.34 18.93 11.32
C ILE A 43 -25.97 18.73 9.93
N MET A 44 -25.91 17.51 9.39
CA MET A 44 -26.49 17.19 8.08
C MET A 44 -27.99 17.47 8.03
N ASP A 45 -28.77 17.01 9.02
CA ASP A 45 -30.21 17.23 9.04
C ASP A 45 -30.56 18.71 9.26
N PHE A 46 -29.82 19.43 10.12
CA PHE A 46 -29.94 20.88 10.25
C PHE A 46 -29.72 21.59 8.90
N THR A 47 -28.61 21.27 8.21
CA THR A 47 -28.26 21.87 6.92
C THR A 47 -29.33 21.60 5.86
N ARG A 48 -29.78 20.35 5.73
CA ARG A 48 -30.83 19.96 4.79
C ARG A 48 -32.11 20.75 5.05
N ARG A 49 -32.59 20.78 6.31
CA ARG A 49 -33.82 21.50 6.68
C ARG A 49 -33.70 23.00 6.50
N TYR A 50 -32.51 23.57 6.75
CA TYR A 50 -32.31 25.01 6.60
C TYR A 50 -32.49 25.45 5.14
N PHE A 51 -31.96 24.68 4.19
CA PHE A 51 -31.96 25.02 2.78
C PHE A 51 -33.18 24.52 2.00
N ASP A 52 -33.95 23.58 2.55
CA ASP A 52 -35.17 23.08 1.92
C ASP A 52 -36.13 24.24 1.58
N GLY A 53 -36.52 24.32 0.30
CA GLY A 53 -37.33 25.42 -0.23
C GLY A 53 -36.64 26.79 -0.37
N LYS A 54 -35.39 26.95 0.08
CA LYS A 54 -34.62 28.21 -0.04
C LYS A 54 -33.66 28.22 -1.23
N LEU A 55 -32.92 27.12 -1.41
CA LEU A 55 -31.91 26.99 -2.48
C LEU A 55 -32.03 25.62 -3.15
N LYS A 56 -31.56 25.56 -4.39
CA LYS A 56 -31.61 24.34 -5.21
C LYS A 56 -30.28 23.58 -5.18
N PRO A 57 -30.31 22.25 -5.25
CA PRO A 57 -29.11 21.46 -5.48
C PRO A 57 -28.54 21.75 -6.87
N TYR A 58 -27.23 21.57 -7.02
CA TYR A 58 -26.56 21.70 -8.30
C TYR A 58 -26.86 20.49 -9.19
N HIS A 59 -27.39 20.77 -10.39
CA HIS A 59 -27.65 19.75 -11.40
C HIS A 59 -26.56 19.74 -12.46
N LYS A 60 -25.64 18.79 -12.39
CA LYS A 60 -24.49 18.67 -13.31
C LYS A 60 -24.81 18.62 -14.81
N ILE A 61 -25.99 18.16 -15.22
CA ILE A 61 -26.40 18.14 -16.64
C ILE A 61 -26.91 19.50 -17.09
N ARG A 62 -27.62 20.21 -16.20
CA ARG A 62 -28.24 21.50 -16.51
C ARG A 62 -27.31 22.67 -16.19
N HIS A 63 -26.27 22.43 -15.38
CA HIS A 63 -25.38 23.43 -14.81
C HIS A 63 -26.15 24.56 -14.10
N THR A 64 -27.14 24.18 -13.30
CA THR A 64 -28.00 25.10 -12.55
C THR A 64 -28.07 24.72 -11.08
N GLY A 65 -28.23 25.70 -10.20
CA GLY A 65 -28.37 25.51 -8.76
C GLY A 65 -27.09 25.78 -7.99
N ASN A 66 -27.23 25.90 -6.67
CA ASN A 66 -26.19 26.46 -5.82
C ASN A 66 -25.51 25.38 -4.97
N LEU A 67 -26.29 24.50 -4.34
CA LEU A 67 -25.79 23.58 -3.31
C LEU A 67 -25.16 22.34 -3.92
N ARG A 68 -23.88 22.08 -3.64
CA ARG A 68 -23.18 20.91 -4.18
C ARG A 68 -22.95 19.84 -3.13
N HIS A 69 -22.14 20.15 -2.12
CA HIS A 69 -21.72 19.18 -1.10
C HIS A 69 -21.72 19.79 0.30
N LEU A 70 -21.85 18.93 1.31
CA LEU A 70 -21.55 19.22 2.70
C LEU A 70 -20.45 18.25 3.14
N MET A 71 -19.25 18.76 3.42
CA MET A 71 -18.18 17.95 3.99
C MET A 71 -18.08 18.16 5.48
N LEU A 72 -18.02 17.06 6.23
CA LEU A 72 -17.85 17.05 7.68
C LEU A 72 -16.62 16.23 8.05
N ARG A 73 -15.79 16.77 8.93
CA ARG A 73 -14.71 16.03 9.60
C ARG A 73 -14.85 16.20 11.11
N ARG A 74 -14.49 15.16 11.87
CA ARG A 74 -14.43 15.19 13.33
C ARG A 74 -13.24 14.38 13.81
N ASN A 75 -12.52 14.88 14.80
CA ASN A 75 -11.42 14.14 15.44
C ASN A 75 -11.93 13.37 16.67
N LEU A 76 -11.03 12.67 17.35
CA LEU A 76 -11.38 11.94 18.59
C LEU A 76 -11.76 12.85 19.75
N GLU A 77 -11.23 14.07 19.82
CA GLU A 77 -11.51 15.06 20.87
C GLU A 77 -12.86 15.79 20.68
N GLY A 78 -13.60 15.47 19.62
CA GLY A 78 -14.90 16.06 19.34
C GLY A 78 -14.87 17.41 18.63
N GLU A 79 -13.72 17.87 18.16
CA GLU A 79 -13.64 19.01 17.26
C GLU A 79 -14.23 18.67 15.89
N VAL A 80 -15.03 19.57 15.34
CA VAL A 80 -15.72 19.40 14.06
C VAL A 80 -15.35 20.52 13.09
N LEU A 81 -15.02 20.14 11.85
CA LEU A 81 -14.98 21.05 10.71
C LEU A 81 -16.20 20.82 9.82
N VAL A 82 -16.80 21.91 9.40
CA VAL A 82 -17.91 21.92 8.45
C VAL A 82 -17.51 22.70 7.21
N ASN A 83 -17.68 22.11 6.04
CA ASN A 83 -17.51 22.79 4.75
C ASN A 83 -18.80 22.74 3.96
N LEU A 84 -19.36 23.90 3.63
CA LEU A 84 -20.43 24.00 2.64
C LEU A 84 -19.79 24.26 1.27
N VAL A 85 -20.08 23.42 0.29
CA VAL A 85 -19.57 23.57 -1.09
C VAL A 85 -20.71 24.03 -1.99
N THR A 86 -20.54 25.16 -2.66
CA THR A 86 -21.54 25.74 -3.57
C THR A 86 -20.94 26.15 -4.91
N THR A 87 -21.78 26.45 -5.89
CA THR A 87 -21.38 27.17 -7.11
C THR A 87 -21.19 28.66 -6.83
N TRP A 88 -20.74 29.42 -7.85
CA TRP A 88 -20.57 30.87 -7.78
C TRP A 88 -21.88 31.68 -7.85
N GLU A 89 -23.03 31.00 -7.99
CA GLU A 89 -24.32 31.67 -7.96
C GLU A 89 -24.55 32.33 -6.59
N GLU A 90 -24.61 33.66 -6.59
CA GLU A 90 -24.71 34.47 -5.37
C GLU A 90 -25.95 34.09 -4.55
N ALA A 91 -25.73 33.75 -3.28
CA ALA A 91 -26.76 33.57 -2.28
C ALA A 91 -26.25 34.02 -0.91
N ASP A 92 -27.17 34.43 -0.03
CA ASP A 92 -26.80 34.83 1.33
C ASP A 92 -26.81 33.64 2.29
N TYR A 93 -25.61 33.26 2.74
CA TYR A 93 -25.39 32.18 3.70
C TYR A 93 -25.13 32.68 5.12
N LYS A 94 -25.17 33.99 5.39
CA LYS A 94 -24.79 34.56 6.70
C LYS A 94 -25.63 34.03 7.85
N GLU A 95 -26.95 34.00 7.68
CA GLU A 95 -27.86 33.46 8.70
C GLU A 95 -27.65 31.96 8.91
N TYR A 96 -27.37 31.20 7.83
CA TYR A 96 -27.05 29.78 7.92
C TYR A 96 -25.82 29.54 8.77
N PHE A 97 -24.70 30.20 8.45
CA PHE A 97 -23.45 30.03 9.16
C PHE A 97 -23.54 30.49 10.61
N SER A 98 -24.26 31.59 10.88
CA SER A 98 -24.51 32.05 12.24
C SER A 98 -25.28 31.01 13.08
N LYS A 99 -26.32 30.39 12.51
CA LYS A 99 -27.07 29.33 13.20
C LYS A 99 -26.25 28.04 13.34
N LEU A 100 -25.50 27.67 12.31
CA LEU A 100 -24.64 26.49 12.31
C LEU A 100 -23.58 26.58 13.40
N GLN A 101 -22.95 27.74 13.58
CA GLN A 101 -21.95 27.97 14.63
C GLN A 101 -22.48 27.71 16.04
N HIS A 102 -23.78 27.95 16.28
CA HIS A 102 -24.44 27.78 17.58
C HIS A 102 -25.29 26.50 17.65
N LEU A 103 -25.16 25.60 16.68
CA LEU A 103 -25.91 24.36 16.64
C LEU A 103 -25.50 23.48 17.84
N PRO A 104 -26.45 23.00 18.66
CA PRO A 104 -26.12 22.11 19.78
C PRO A 104 -25.70 20.75 19.24
N ILE A 105 -24.42 20.42 19.43
CA ILE A 105 -23.82 19.13 19.15
C ILE A 105 -23.08 18.65 20.41
N GLU A 106 -22.70 17.37 20.47
CA GLU A 106 -21.90 16.85 21.59
C GLU A 106 -20.47 17.39 21.54
N GLY A 107 -19.89 17.43 20.34
CA GLY A 107 -18.58 18.02 20.09
C GLY A 107 -18.57 19.56 20.06
N LYS A 108 -17.60 20.11 19.33
CA LYS A 108 -17.45 21.56 19.12
C LYS A 108 -17.07 21.84 17.68
N ILE A 109 -17.84 22.70 17.01
CA ILE A 109 -17.44 23.24 15.71
C ILE A 109 -16.27 24.20 15.93
N VAL A 110 -15.11 23.85 15.41
CA VAL A 110 -13.89 24.68 15.47
C VAL A 110 -13.63 25.42 14.17
N GLY A 111 -14.36 25.07 13.11
CA GLY A 111 -14.21 25.63 11.78
C GLY A 111 -15.46 25.52 10.94
N ILE A 112 -15.83 26.63 10.31
CA ILE A 112 -16.83 26.67 9.25
C ILE A 112 -16.17 27.26 8.01
N ILE A 113 -16.19 26.48 6.93
CA ILE A 113 -15.57 26.81 5.66
C ILE A 113 -16.68 26.88 4.60
N HIS A 114 -16.53 27.82 3.68
CA HIS A 114 -17.32 27.90 2.46
C HIS A 114 -16.38 27.74 1.27
N THR A 115 -16.65 26.74 0.43
CA THR A 115 -15.89 26.50 -0.79
C THR A 115 -16.76 26.71 -2.02
N LEU A 116 -16.22 27.47 -2.99
CA LEU A 116 -16.79 27.61 -4.31
C LEU A 116 -16.19 26.58 -5.26
N ASN A 117 -17.05 25.93 -6.03
CA ASN A 117 -16.70 24.94 -7.03
C ASN A 117 -17.66 25.03 -8.23
N ASP A 118 -17.22 25.67 -9.32
CA ASP A 118 -17.93 25.70 -10.61
C ASP A 118 -17.48 24.62 -11.59
N SER A 119 -16.60 23.71 -11.16
CA SER A 119 -16.19 22.58 -12.01
C SER A 119 -17.43 21.82 -12.51
N PRO A 120 -17.51 21.52 -13.82
CA PRO A 120 -18.56 20.67 -14.37
C PRO A 120 -18.53 19.24 -13.80
N SER A 121 -17.38 18.82 -13.26
CA SER A 121 -17.21 17.53 -12.62
C SER A 121 -17.91 17.46 -11.28
N ASP A 122 -18.32 16.27 -10.83
CA ASP A 122 -18.90 16.05 -9.50
C ASP A 122 -17.85 16.14 -8.38
N ALA A 123 -16.56 16.14 -8.75
CA ALA A 123 -15.47 16.24 -7.78
C ALA A 123 -15.44 17.64 -7.16
N ILE A 124 -15.03 17.69 -5.89
CA ILE A 124 -14.79 18.95 -5.19
C ILE A 124 -13.45 19.50 -5.66
N VAL A 125 -13.51 20.50 -6.54
CA VAL A 125 -12.34 21.29 -6.95
C VAL A 125 -12.44 22.63 -6.23
N PRO A 126 -11.64 22.86 -5.17
CA PRO A 126 -11.75 24.07 -4.36
C PRO A 126 -11.14 25.27 -5.09
N GLU A 127 -11.90 25.92 -5.96
CA GLU A 127 -11.46 27.09 -6.72
C GLU A 127 -11.26 28.31 -5.82
N LYS A 128 -12.14 28.46 -4.82
CA LYS A 128 -12.02 29.47 -3.77
C LYS A 128 -12.51 28.89 -2.46
N THR A 129 -11.79 29.16 -1.37
CA THR A 129 -12.15 28.74 -0.02
C THR A 129 -12.12 29.93 0.92
N GLU A 130 -13.17 30.11 1.72
CA GLU A 130 -13.31 31.16 2.72
C GLU A 130 -13.54 30.55 4.10
N ILE A 131 -12.78 31.00 5.09
CA ILE A 131 -12.99 30.62 6.50
C ILE A 131 -14.02 31.58 7.08
N ILE A 132 -15.22 31.07 7.32
CA ILE A 132 -16.34 31.83 7.88
C ILE A 132 -16.22 31.95 9.40
N TYR A 133 -15.73 30.90 10.04
CA TYR A 133 -15.54 30.86 11.49
C TYR A 133 -14.35 29.98 11.87
N GLY A 134 -13.57 30.43 12.85
CA GLY A 134 -12.53 29.63 13.48
C GLY A 134 -11.35 29.33 12.55
N ARG A 135 -11.07 28.05 12.35
CA ARG A 135 -9.92 27.53 11.57
C ARG A 135 -10.36 26.50 10.53
N ASP A 136 -9.48 26.18 9.59
CA ASP A 136 -9.71 25.24 8.48
C ASP A 136 -9.07 23.85 8.67
N TYR A 137 -8.55 23.57 9.86
CA TYR A 137 -7.93 22.30 10.21
C TYR A 137 -8.43 21.75 11.56
N LEU A 138 -8.40 20.42 11.66
CA LEU A 138 -8.49 19.68 12.91
C LEU A 138 -7.09 19.35 13.41
N THR A 139 -6.97 19.17 14.72
CA THR A 139 -5.77 18.63 15.33
C THR A 139 -6.07 17.21 15.82
N GLU A 140 -5.36 16.20 15.32
CA GLU A 140 -5.50 14.82 15.79
C GLU A 140 -4.22 14.34 16.47
N LYS A 141 -4.37 13.59 17.57
CA LYS A 141 -3.24 13.09 18.35
C LYS A 141 -3.10 11.58 18.22
N ILE A 142 -1.99 11.16 17.63
CA ILE A 142 -1.70 9.75 17.32
C ILE A 142 -0.26 9.43 17.72
N SER A 143 -0.09 8.36 18.52
CA SER A 143 1.24 7.88 18.94
C SER A 143 2.14 8.95 19.56
N GLY A 144 1.54 9.88 20.32
CA GLY A 144 2.24 11.00 20.96
C GLY A 144 2.54 12.20 20.05
N LEU A 145 2.21 12.09 18.75
CA LEU A 145 2.38 13.14 17.77
C LEU A 145 1.06 13.87 17.49
N GLU A 146 1.18 15.12 17.06
CA GLU A 146 0.09 16.00 16.67
C GLU A 146 0.09 16.21 15.16
N PHE A 147 -1.07 15.98 14.52
CA PHE A 147 -1.25 16.14 13.09
C PHE A 147 -2.33 17.17 12.81
N LYS A 148 -2.00 18.20 12.02
CA LYS A 148 -2.99 19.07 11.42
C LYS A 148 -3.63 18.39 10.21
N ILE A 149 -4.95 18.37 10.20
CA ILE A 149 -5.76 17.72 9.19
C ILE A 149 -6.69 18.76 8.59
N SER A 150 -6.45 19.14 7.33
CA SER A 150 -7.36 20.03 6.61
C SER A 150 -8.55 19.24 6.04
N LEU A 151 -9.51 19.96 5.44
CA LEU A 151 -10.69 19.33 4.82
C LEU A 151 -10.35 18.45 3.61
N TYR A 152 -9.28 18.79 2.88
CA TYR A 152 -8.90 18.15 1.63
C TYR A 152 -7.72 17.20 1.78
N SER A 153 -6.93 17.32 2.85
CA SER A 153 -5.81 16.42 3.08
C SER A 153 -6.30 15.00 3.35
N PHE A 154 -5.63 14.01 2.76
CA PHE A 154 -5.90 12.62 3.12
C PHE A 154 -5.50 12.39 4.58
N PHE A 155 -6.35 11.67 5.30
CA PHE A 155 -6.06 11.13 6.62
C PHE A 155 -6.91 9.88 6.81
N GLN A 156 -6.41 8.94 7.61
CA GLN A 156 -7.12 7.70 7.87
C GLN A 156 -8.51 7.97 8.47
N THR A 157 -9.57 7.49 7.81
CA THR A 157 -10.96 7.86 8.15
C THR A 157 -11.42 7.29 9.49
N ASN A 158 -10.80 6.21 9.95
CA ASN A 158 -11.07 5.57 11.23
C ASN A 158 -9.83 5.70 12.13
N THR A 159 -9.79 6.75 12.96
CA THR A 159 -8.63 7.02 13.82
C THR A 159 -8.33 5.89 14.81
N HIS A 160 -9.35 5.16 15.29
CA HIS A 160 -9.14 4.03 16.20
C HIS A 160 -8.39 2.88 15.52
N SER A 161 -8.82 2.52 14.31
CA SER A 161 -8.14 1.48 13.54
C SER A 161 -6.78 1.97 13.02
N ALA A 162 -6.64 3.26 12.65
CA ALA A 162 -5.36 3.86 12.28
C ALA A 162 -4.31 3.77 13.40
N LYS A 163 -4.69 4.06 14.66
CA LYS A 163 -3.82 3.87 15.83
C LYS A 163 -3.30 2.44 15.92
N ARG A 164 -4.16 1.45 15.65
CA ARG A 164 -3.75 0.04 15.65
C ARG A 164 -2.87 -0.32 14.46
N LEU A 165 -3.17 0.22 13.27
CA LEU A 165 -2.33 0.08 12.08
C LEU A 165 -0.90 0.54 12.36
N TYR A 166 -0.74 1.76 12.87
CA TYR A 166 0.60 2.30 13.14
C TYR A 166 1.34 1.55 14.25
N GLN A 167 0.63 1.12 15.30
CA GLN A 167 1.20 0.25 16.33
C GLN A 167 1.74 -1.04 15.71
N LEU A 168 0.96 -1.72 14.85
CA LEU A 168 1.40 -2.94 14.18
C LEU A 168 2.60 -2.68 13.26
N THR A 169 2.61 -1.58 12.52
CA THR A 169 3.75 -1.19 11.69
C THR A 169 5.02 -1.01 12.53
N GLN A 170 4.94 -0.35 13.69
CA GLN A 170 6.08 -0.19 14.60
C GLN A 170 6.50 -1.54 15.20
N ASP A 171 5.55 -2.38 15.61
CA ASP A 171 5.84 -3.69 16.24
C ASP A 171 6.52 -4.67 15.26
N MET A 172 6.24 -4.55 13.96
CA MET A 172 6.84 -5.39 12.90
C MET A 172 8.27 -4.99 12.52
N ILE A 173 8.71 -3.77 12.85
CA ILE A 173 10.02 -3.25 12.48
C ILE A 173 10.94 -3.31 13.70
N GLU A 174 11.75 -4.35 13.74
CA GLU A 174 12.79 -4.55 14.75
C GLU A 174 13.94 -3.54 14.56
N ASP A 175 14.57 -3.11 15.66
CA ASP A 175 15.81 -2.30 15.68
C ASP A 175 15.80 -1.02 14.83
N ILE A 176 14.61 -0.41 14.66
CA ILE A 176 14.40 0.78 13.80
C ILE A 176 15.40 1.93 14.06
N ALA A 177 15.92 2.07 15.28
CA ALA A 177 16.83 3.14 15.68
C ALA A 177 18.10 3.26 14.84
N GLU A 178 18.58 2.16 14.27
CA GLU A 178 19.78 2.16 13.43
C GLU A 178 19.46 2.22 11.92
N LEU A 179 18.19 2.16 11.55
CA LEU A 179 17.73 2.00 10.17
C LEU A 179 17.41 3.35 9.51
N ASN A 180 17.74 3.45 8.23
CA ASN A 180 17.27 4.48 7.31
C ASN A 180 15.96 4.02 6.67
N LEU A 181 14.86 4.71 6.99
CA LEU A 181 13.52 4.38 6.52
C LEU A 181 13.20 5.15 5.23
N LEU A 182 12.75 4.46 4.19
CA LEU A 182 12.11 5.07 3.02
C LEU A 182 10.61 4.76 3.04
N ASP A 183 9.77 5.78 3.05
CA ASP A 183 8.31 5.69 3.01
C ASP A 183 7.80 6.15 1.63
N LEU A 184 7.29 5.21 0.84
CA LEU A 184 6.78 5.48 -0.50
C LEU A 184 5.27 5.68 -0.45
N TYR A 185 4.79 6.68 -1.19
CA TYR A 185 3.39 7.13 -1.16
C TYR A 185 3.03 7.70 0.22
N SER A 186 3.93 8.51 0.78
CA SER A 186 3.87 8.92 2.18
C SER A 186 2.66 9.79 2.55
N GLY A 187 1.92 10.33 1.57
CA GLY A 187 0.79 11.22 1.81
C GLY A 187 1.19 12.42 2.67
N THR A 188 0.43 12.67 3.73
CA THR A 188 0.74 13.73 4.72
C THR A 188 1.86 13.35 5.71
N GLY A 189 2.63 12.30 5.42
CA GLY A 189 3.80 11.87 6.19
C GLY A 189 3.47 11.26 7.55
N THR A 190 2.26 10.74 7.75
CA THR A 190 1.83 10.21 9.05
C THR A 190 2.63 8.97 9.44
N ILE A 191 2.81 8.02 8.52
CA ILE A 191 3.61 6.81 8.78
C ILE A 191 5.09 7.19 8.92
N THR A 192 5.60 8.00 7.98
CA THR A 192 6.98 8.52 8.01
C THR A 192 7.33 9.14 9.35
N GLN A 193 6.45 9.96 9.94
CA GLN A 193 6.70 10.60 11.23
C GLN A 193 6.53 9.61 12.41
N ILE A 194 5.46 8.81 12.43
CA ILE A 194 5.19 7.91 13.57
C ILE A 194 6.26 6.83 13.69
N VAL A 195 6.70 6.25 12.58
CA VAL A 195 7.75 5.23 12.54
C VAL A 195 9.13 5.90 12.56
N GLY A 196 9.33 6.89 11.69
CA GLY A 196 10.62 7.54 11.49
C GLY A 196 11.12 8.38 12.66
N GLN A 197 10.26 8.86 13.57
CA GLN A 197 10.72 9.56 14.80
C GLN A 197 11.67 8.69 15.65
N ARG A 198 11.61 7.36 15.51
CA ARG A 198 12.49 6.42 16.19
C ARG A 198 13.63 5.90 15.32
N ALA A 199 13.66 6.25 14.03
CA ALA A 199 14.64 5.75 13.07
C ALA A 199 15.92 6.60 13.08
N LYS A 200 17.01 6.10 12.49
CA LYS A 200 18.23 6.89 12.28
C LYS A 200 17.96 8.09 11.38
N SER A 201 17.27 7.83 10.27
CA SER A 201 16.72 8.85 9.38
C SER A 201 15.48 8.28 8.68
N ALA A 202 14.59 9.14 8.23
CA ALA A 202 13.44 8.73 7.43
C ALA A 202 13.17 9.70 6.29
N LEU A 203 12.81 9.17 5.14
CA LEU A 203 12.52 9.92 3.93
C LEU A 203 11.17 9.50 3.36
N GLY A 204 10.23 10.43 3.22
CA GLY A 204 8.95 10.21 2.53
C GLY A 204 8.97 10.69 1.08
N ILE A 205 8.36 9.94 0.16
CA ILE A 205 8.11 10.34 -1.22
C ILE A 205 6.62 10.39 -1.49
N GLU A 206 6.12 11.54 -1.93
CA GLU A 206 4.71 11.76 -2.26
C GLU A 206 4.60 12.67 -3.49
N ILE A 207 3.65 12.40 -4.38
CA ILE A 207 3.49 13.13 -5.64
C ILE A 207 2.65 14.41 -5.46
N VAL A 208 1.79 14.45 -4.44
CA VAL A 208 0.91 15.58 -4.15
C VAL A 208 1.63 16.64 -3.31
N GLU A 209 1.91 17.79 -3.90
CA GLU A 209 2.65 18.90 -3.27
C GLU A 209 1.98 19.38 -1.97
N GLU A 210 0.65 19.49 -1.96
CA GLU A 210 -0.09 19.91 -0.77
C GLU A 210 0.07 18.91 0.38
N ALA A 211 0.15 17.61 0.08
CA ALA A 211 0.36 16.58 1.07
C ALA A 211 1.79 16.64 1.64
N VAL A 212 2.79 16.86 0.80
CA VAL A 212 4.20 17.06 1.21
C VAL A 212 4.36 18.31 2.07
N ASN A 213 3.71 19.42 1.71
CA ASN A 213 3.75 20.65 2.51
C ASN A 213 3.10 20.44 3.88
N ALA A 214 1.95 19.73 3.94
CA ALA A 214 1.34 19.32 5.21
C ALA A 214 2.25 18.39 6.02
N ALA A 215 2.97 17.47 5.36
CA ALA A 215 3.93 16.57 6.02
C ALA A 215 5.08 17.33 6.68
N ARG A 216 5.66 18.31 5.98
CA ARG A 216 6.71 19.20 6.51
C ARG A 216 6.21 20.07 7.66
N GLU A 217 4.99 20.60 7.56
CA GLU A 217 4.37 21.37 8.65
C GLU A 217 4.17 20.49 9.90
N ASN A 218 3.63 19.28 9.72
CA ASN A 218 3.44 18.32 10.81
C ASN A 218 4.77 17.91 11.45
N ALA A 219 5.82 17.66 10.66
CA ALA A 219 7.14 17.33 11.20
C ALA A 219 7.72 18.48 12.05
N LYS A 220 7.49 19.73 11.62
CA LYS A 220 7.87 20.92 12.39
C LYS A 220 7.07 21.07 13.68
N ILE A 221 5.76 20.81 13.66
CA ILE A 221 4.88 20.85 14.86
C ILE A 221 5.34 19.81 15.88
N ASN A 222 5.76 18.65 15.41
CA ASN A 222 6.22 17.54 16.24
C ASN A 222 7.70 17.62 16.62
N GLU A 223 8.42 18.67 16.20
CA GLU A 223 9.85 18.86 16.44
C GLU A 223 10.72 17.67 15.98
N ILE A 224 10.31 16.99 14.89
CA ILE A 224 11.02 15.83 14.33
C ILE A 224 12.01 16.32 13.27
N SER A 225 13.31 16.22 13.55
CA SER A 225 14.38 16.73 12.67
C SER A 225 15.01 15.68 11.75
N ASN A 226 14.78 14.39 11.99
CA ASN A 226 15.37 13.28 11.23
C ASN A 226 14.45 12.76 10.10
N VAL A 227 13.35 13.47 9.83
CA VAL A 227 12.37 13.13 8.79
C VAL A 227 12.40 14.17 7.69
N GLU A 228 12.57 13.74 6.45
CA GLU A 228 12.53 14.58 5.25
C GLU A 228 11.46 14.10 4.25
N PHE A 229 11.07 14.97 3.33
CA PHE A 229 10.06 14.68 2.31
C PHE A 229 10.44 15.21 0.94
N ILE A 230 10.33 14.35 -0.08
CA ILE A 230 10.47 14.69 -1.50
C ILE A 230 9.08 14.75 -2.13
N CYS A 231 8.84 15.82 -2.89
CA CYS A 231 7.65 15.96 -3.72
C CYS A 231 7.97 15.45 -5.13
N GLY A 232 7.45 14.28 -5.48
CA GLY A 232 7.74 13.66 -6.77
C GLY A 232 7.03 12.32 -6.99
N ASP A 233 7.03 11.87 -8.24
CA ASP A 233 6.51 10.55 -8.60
C ASP A 233 7.48 9.46 -8.11
N VAL A 234 6.96 8.42 -7.44
CA VAL A 234 7.77 7.34 -6.88
C VAL A 234 8.64 6.66 -7.95
N PHE A 235 8.16 6.47 -9.18
CA PHE A 235 8.98 5.87 -10.23
C PHE A 235 10.10 6.78 -10.70
N GLU A 236 9.87 8.09 -10.81
CA GLU A 236 10.91 9.04 -11.23
C GLU A 236 11.96 9.27 -10.13
N GLU A 237 11.53 9.49 -8.88
CA GLU A 237 12.42 9.78 -7.76
C GLU A 237 13.31 8.58 -7.41
N THR A 238 12.77 7.36 -7.45
CA THR A 238 13.54 6.16 -7.11
C THR A 238 14.67 5.83 -8.09
N LYS A 239 14.69 6.39 -9.31
CA LYS A 239 15.77 6.12 -10.29
C LYS A 239 17.11 6.73 -9.89
N ASN A 240 17.08 7.92 -9.28
CA ASN A 240 18.27 8.71 -9.00
C ASN A 240 18.43 8.98 -7.49
N LEU A 241 17.71 8.23 -6.66
CA LEU A 241 17.73 8.43 -5.22
C LEU A 241 19.08 7.97 -4.65
N GLU A 242 19.88 8.92 -4.16
CA GLU A 242 21.15 8.62 -3.48
C GLU A 242 20.96 8.07 -2.06
N TYR A 243 19.76 8.27 -1.49
CA TYR A 243 19.38 7.74 -0.18
C TYR A 243 19.41 6.21 -0.19
N LYS A 244 20.11 5.62 0.78
CA LYS A 244 20.24 4.17 0.94
C LYS A 244 19.36 3.68 2.08
N PRO A 245 18.11 3.25 1.80
CA PRO A 245 17.24 2.73 2.84
C PRO A 245 17.74 1.36 3.32
N ASP A 246 17.52 1.10 4.60
CA ASP A 246 17.64 -0.24 5.20
C ASP A 246 16.28 -0.94 5.25
N ILE A 247 15.19 -0.16 5.24
CA ILE A 247 13.81 -0.64 5.17
C ILE A 247 12.96 0.29 4.31
N VAL A 248 12.02 -0.30 3.56
CA VAL A 248 11.06 0.44 2.74
C VAL A 248 9.63 0.14 3.18
N ILE A 249 8.87 1.18 3.50
CA ILE A 249 7.42 1.12 3.70
C ILE A 249 6.73 1.51 2.38
N ILE A 250 5.67 0.77 2.02
CA ILE A 250 4.90 1.00 0.81
C ILE A 250 3.41 1.05 1.19
N ASP A 251 2.76 2.20 1.02
CA ASP A 251 1.30 2.37 1.19
C ASP A 251 0.67 2.90 -0.11
N PRO A 252 0.63 2.11 -1.19
CA PRO A 252 0.26 2.59 -2.50
C PRO A 252 -1.25 2.87 -2.61
N PRO A 253 -1.69 3.60 -3.65
CA PRO A 253 -3.11 3.79 -3.93
C PRO A 253 -3.82 2.45 -4.18
N ARG A 254 -5.16 2.48 -4.26
CA ARG A 254 -6.00 1.28 -4.44
C ARG A 254 -5.66 0.42 -5.67
N GLU A 255 -4.96 0.98 -6.65
CA GLU A 255 -4.49 0.29 -7.86
C GLU A 255 -3.21 -0.56 -7.60
N GLY A 256 -2.64 -0.48 -6.40
CA GLY A 256 -1.36 -1.05 -6.00
C GLY A 256 -0.17 -0.24 -6.51
N ILE A 257 1.01 -0.85 -6.47
CA ILE A 257 2.23 -0.21 -6.99
C ILE A 257 2.12 -0.07 -8.51
N ASN A 258 2.55 1.09 -9.04
CA ASN A 258 2.64 1.28 -10.48
C ASN A 258 3.55 0.18 -11.09
N PRO A 259 3.13 -0.54 -12.15
CA PRO A 259 3.94 -1.59 -12.76
C PRO A 259 5.35 -1.15 -13.21
N ARG A 260 5.56 0.14 -13.48
CA ARG A 260 6.89 0.70 -13.79
C ARG A 260 7.74 0.92 -12.53
N ALA A 261 7.11 1.21 -11.40
CA ALA A 261 7.77 1.48 -10.13
C ALA A 261 8.20 0.20 -9.39
N ILE A 262 7.45 -0.89 -9.51
CA ILE A 262 7.68 -2.08 -8.67
C ILE A 262 9.09 -2.67 -8.80
N ASP A 263 9.61 -2.80 -10.03
CA ASP A 263 10.98 -3.28 -10.24
C ASP A 263 12.01 -2.32 -9.61
N LYS A 264 11.80 -1.00 -9.76
CA LYS A 264 12.68 0.02 -9.17
C LYS A 264 12.68 0.01 -7.65
N ILE A 265 11.51 -0.21 -7.05
CA ILE A 265 11.38 -0.35 -5.59
C ILE A 265 12.11 -1.60 -5.11
N ILE A 266 12.02 -2.72 -5.83
CA ILE A 266 12.70 -3.97 -5.47
C ILE A 266 14.22 -3.88 -5.69
N GLU A 267 14.69 -3.04 -6.62
CA GLU A 267 16.11 -2.78 -6.88
C GLU A 267 16.85 -2.16 -5.68
N PHE A 268 16.15 -1.50 -4.74
CA PHE A 268 16.75 -1.10 -3.45
C PHE A 268 17.32 -2.29 -2.67
N ALA A 269 16.81 -3.51 -2.93
CA ALA A 269 17.33 -4.76 -2.44
C ALA A 269 17.44 -4.86 -0.90
N VAL A 270 16.62 -4.09 -0.18
CA VAL A 270 16.58 -4.04 1.29
C VAL A 270 16.19 -5.39 1.89
N GLU A 271 16.59 -5.64 3.12
CA GLU A 271 16.26 -6.93 3.78
C GLU A 271 14.76 -7.08 4.04
N LYS A 272 14.08 -5.97 4.37
CA LYS A 272 12.67 -5.96 4.77
C LYS A 272 11.88 -4.89 4.00
N TYR A 273 10.71 -5.26 3.52
CA TYR A 273 9.69 -4.33 3.05
C TYR A 273 8.44 -4.45 3.92
N LEU A 274 7.82 -3.34 4.28
CA LEU A 274 6.52 -3.36 4.94
C LEU A 274 5.48 -2.78 3.97
N TYR A 275 4.57 -3.63 3.50
CA TYR A 275 3.55 -3.29 2.52
C TYR A 275 2.20 -3.13 3.23
N ILE A 276 1.66 -1.92 3.22
CA ILE A 276 0.30 -1.60 3.67
C ILE A 276 -0.64 -1.54 2.47
N SER A 277 -1.81 -2.16 2.54
CA SER A 277 -2.77 -2.13 1.44
C SER A 277 -4.21 -2.26 1.89
N CYS A 278 -5.05 -1.39 1.33
CA CYS A 278 -6.51 -1.45 1.44
C CYS A 278 -7.18 -2.34 0.36
N ASN A 279 -6.40 -2.96 -0.54
CA ASN A 279 -6.91 -3.78 -1.64
C ASN A 279 -6.15 -5.12 -1.76
N PRO A 280 -6.74 -6.22 -1.26
CA PRO A 280 -6.06 -7.53 -1.26
C PRO A 280 -5.79 -8.06 -2.67
N ILE A 281 -6.56 -7.65 -3.68
CA ILE A 281 -6.37 -8.13 -5.07
C ILE A 281 -5.07 -7.60 -5.65
N THR A 282 -4.84 -6.29 -5.51
CA THR A 282 -3.61 -5.65 -5.99
C THR A 282 -2.41 -6.00 -5.14
N LEU A 283 -2.60 -6.18 -3.82
CA LEU A 283 -1.56 -6.73 -2.95
C LEU A 283 -1.09 -8.09 -3.45
N VAL A 284 -1.99 -9.05 -3.69
CA VAL A 284 -1.61 -10.39 -4.19
C VAL A 284 -0.90 -10.32 -5.54
N ARG A 285 -1.28 -9.41 -6.43
CA ARG A 285 -0.57 -9.18 -7.70
C ARG A 285 0.88 -8.76 -7.43
N ASP A 286 1.09 -7.78 -6.58
CA ASP A 286 2.41 -7.20 -6.32
C ASP A 286 3.29 -8.19 -5.54
N LEU A 287 2.74 -8.89 -4.54
CA LEU A 287 3.47 -9.90 -3.75
C LEU A 287 4.00 -11.06 -4.59
N LYS A 288 3.35 -11.41 -5.72
CA LYS A 288 3.90 -12.40 -6.66
C LYS A 288 5.22 -11.93 -7.27
N ILE A 289 5.29 -10.65 -7.62
CA ILE A 289 6.49 -10.03 -8.20
C ILE A 289 7.60 -9.98 -7.16
N PHE A 290 7.31 -9.55 -5.92
CA PHE A 290 8.26 -9.62 -4.80
C PHE A 290 8.80 -11.04 -4.60
N ARG A 291 7.91 -12.05 -4.66
CA ARG A 291 8.31 -13.45 -4.52
C ARG A 291 9.22 -13.96 -5.65
N GLU A 292 8.94 -13.58 -6.88
CA GLU A 292 9.81 -13.87 -8.04
C GLU A 292 11.20 -13.24 -7.90
N LYS A 293 11.30 -12.16 -7.12
CA LYS A 293 12.56 -11.45 -6.81
C LYS A 293 13.19 -11.89 -5.48
N GLY A 294 12.70 -12.97 -4.88
CA GLY A 294 13.31 -13.59 -3.70
C GLY A 294 12.83 -13.07 -2.35
N TYR A 295 11.65 -12.44 -2.27
CA TYR A 295 11.05 -12.05 -1.00
C TYR A 295 9.92 -12.99 -0.59
N GLU A 296 9.80 -13.26 0.71
CA GLU A 296 8.69 -14.01 1.29
C GLU A 296 7.91 -13.19 2.30
N ILE A 297 6.65 -13.56 2.54
CA ILE A 297 5.82 -12.95 3.57
C ILE A 297 6.23 -13.55 4.91
N LYS A 298 6.96 -12.78 5.72
CA LYS A 298 7.35 -13.16 7.08
C LYS A 298 6.16 -13.04 8.05
N GLU A 299 5.36 -11.99 7.88
CA GLU A 299 4.19 -11.75 8.71
C GLU A 299 3.10 -11.01 7.92
N LEU A 300 1.82 -11.31 8.22
CA LEU A 300 0.66 -10.65 7.63
C LEU A 300 -0.39 -10.37 8.73
N LYS A 301 -0.87 -9.14 8.79
CA LYS A 301 -2.01 -8.74 9.63
C LYS A 301 -3.10 -8.11 8.78
N ILE A 302 -4.32 -8.22 9.27
CA ILE A 302 -5.51 -7.66 8.63
C ILE A 302 -6.25 -6.82 9.68
N LEU A 303 -6.69 -5.63 9.30
CA LEU A 303 -7.46 -4.73 10.14
C LEU A 303 -8.78 -4.37 9.45
N ASP A 304 -9.83 -4.23 10.27
CA ASP A 304 -11.10 -3.68 9.84
C ASP A 304 -11.07 -2.14 9.92
N GLN A 305 -10.37 -1.52 8.98
CA GLN A 305 -10.29 -0.06 8.84
C GLN A 305 -11.64 0.54 8.43
N PHE A 306 -12.48 -0.24 7.75
CA PHE A 306 -13.74 0.19 7.16
C PHE A 306 -14.91 -0.72 7.58
N PRO A 307 -15.33 -0.70 8.86
CA PRO A 307 -16.40 -1.55 9.35
C PRO A 307 -17.69 -1.41 8.55
N ARG A 308 -18.41 -2.54 8.37
CA ARG A 308 -19.64 -2.65 7.57
C ARG A 308 -19.47 -2.40 6.07
N THR A 309 -18.23 -2.43 5.58
CA THR A 309 -17.92 -2.46 4.15
C THR A 309 -17.28 -3.80 3.76
N TYR A 310 -16.97 -3.98 2.48
CA TYR A 310 -16.22 -5.13 1.99
C TYR A 310 -14.70 -4.86 1.92
N HIS A 311 -14.26 -3.66 2.30
CA HIS A 311 -12.85 -3.27 2.30
C HIS A 311 -12.15 -3.79 3.56
N VAL A 312 -10.87 -4.10 3.42
CA VAL A 312 -9.99 -4.52 4.52
C VAL A 312 -8.65 -3.83 4.34
N GLU A 313 -8.01 -3.50 5.45
CA GLU A 313 -6.64 -3.00 5.48
C GLU A 313 -5.71 -4.15 5.83
N THR A 314 -4.55 -4.21 5.19
CA THR A 314 -3.57 -5.29 5.37
C THR A 314 -2.19 -4.72 5.58
N VAL A 315 -1.39 -5.38 6.42
CA VAL A 315 0.03 -5.05 6.64
C VAL A 315 0.82 -6.33 6.47
N ALA A 316 1.69 -6.36 5.47
CA ALA A 316 2.55 -7.50 5.16
C ALA A 316 4.02 -7.10 5.37
N LEU A 317 4.71 -7.81 6.26
CA LEU A 317 6.16 -7.75 6.38
C LEU A 317 6.76 -8.77 5.43
N LEU A 318 7.50 -8.27 4.44
CA LEU A 318 8.26 -9.08 3.51
C LEU A 318 9.71 -9.11 3.94
N SER A 319 10.35 -10.26 3.83
CA SER A 319 11.76 -10.44 4.10
C SER A 319 12.43 -11.12 2.91
N LYS A 320 13.65 -10.70 2.60
CA LYS A 320 14.46 -11.33 1.57
C LYS A 320 14.83 -12.73 2.03
N LEU A 321 14.67 -13.72 1.16
CA LEU A 321 15.12 -15.09 1.43
C LEU A 321 16.63 -15.05 1.65
N ASN A 322 17.07 -15.41 2.86
CA ASN A 322 18.47 -15.60 3.15
C ASN A 322 18.98 -16.80 2.34
N THR A 323 19.67 -16.54 1.23
CA THR A 323 20.43 -17.56 0.50
C THR A 323 21.79 -17.86 1.15
N GLU A 324 22.16 -17.16 2.22
CA GLU A 324 23.42 -17.34 2.97
C GLU A 324 23.20 -17.88 4.39
N HIS A 325 22.33 -18.87 4.55
CA HIS A 325 22.43 -19.71 5.75
C HIS A 325 23.59 -20.70 5.57
N HIS A 326 24.79 -20.31 6.01
CA HIS A 326 25.77 -21.29 6.49
C HIS A 326 25.18 -21.92 7.76
N LEU A 327 24.59 -23.10 7.59
CA LEU A 327 24.24 -23.98 8.71
C LEU A 327 25.54 -24.53 9.29
N ASP A 328 26.08 -23.88 10.32
CA ASP A 328 27.11 -24.47 11.17
C ASP A 328 26.44 -25.52 12.06
N ILE A 329 26.33 -26.74 11.52
CA ILE A 329 25.90 -27.92 12.26
C ILE A 329 27.16 -28.51 12.88
N GLU A 330 27.31 -28.43 14.21
CA GLU A 330 28.24 -29.29 14.94
C GLU A 330 27.64 -30.71 14.95
N ILE A 331 28.05 -31.52 13.98
CA ILE A 331 27.72 -32.94 13.92
C ILE A 331 28.71 -33.66 14.83
N GLY A 332 28.21 -34.32 15.90
CA GLY A 332 29.04 -35.23 16.70
C GLY A 332 29.52 -36.41 15.85
N GLU A 333 30.73 -36.93 16.11
CA GLU A 333 31.34 -38.01 15.30
C GLU A 333 30.43 -39.24 15.11
N ASP A 334 29.48 -39.47 16.02
CA ASP A 334 28.53 -40.59 15.97
C ASP A 334 27.35 -40.35 15.00
N GLU A 335 26.92 -39.10 14.78
CA GLU A 335 25.82 -38.73 13.87
C GLU A 335 26.26 -38.63 12.40
N LEU A 336 27.58 -38.49 12.14
CA LEU A 336 28.14 -38.46 10.78
C LEU A 336 27.97 -39.80 10.03
N SER A 337 27.79 -40.90 10.75
CA SER A 337 27.66 -42.24 10.17
C SER A 337 26.25 -42.58 9.70
N GLU A 338 25.24 -41.80 10.11
CA GLU A 338 23.83 -42.01 9.74
C GLU A 338 23.31 -41.01 8.69
N ILE A 339 24.13 -40.02 8.30
CA ILE A 339 23.77 -39.04 7.26
C ILE A 339 24.23 -39.57 5.90
N ASP A 340 23.29 -40.11 5.13
CA ASP A 340 23.47 -40.37 3.71
C ASP A 340 23.51 -39.03 2.93
N PHE A 341 24.71 -38.51 2.69
CA PHE A 341 24.96 -37.34 1.85
C PHE A 341 24.93 -37.70 0.35
N SER A 342 23.90 -38.41 -0.12
CA SER A 342 23.68 -38.60 -1.56
C SER A 342 23.24 -37.28 -2.22
N LYS A 343 24.20 -36.38 -2.44
CA LYS A 343 24.06 -35.24 -3.34
C LYS A 343 23.95 -35.79 -4.77
N GLU A 344 22.74 -35.92 -5.30
CA GLU A 344 22.57 -36.16 -6.72
C GLU A 344 23.11 -34.98 -7.52
N ALA A 345 24.33 -35.10 -8.05
CA ALA A 345 24.90 -34.08 -8.92
C ALA A 345 24.05 -33.91 -10.19
N THR A 346 23.74 -32.65 -10.50
CA THR A 346 22.99 -32.29 -11.70
C THR A 346 23.81 -32.61 -12.96
N TYR A 347 23.11 -32.75 -14.08
CA TYR A 347 23.74 -32.93 -15.39
C TYR A 347 24.71 -31.81 -15.78
N GLY A 348 24.51 -30.60 -15.26
CA GLY A 348 25.40 -29.47 -15.49
C GLY A 348 26.72 -29.63 -14.74
N GLU A 349 26.67 -30.10 -13.50
CA GLU A 349 27.85 -30.29 -12.64
C GLU A 349 28.74 -31.42 -13.15
N ILE A 350 28.16 -32.55 -13.57
CA ILE A 350 28.90 -33.67 -14.17
C ILE A 350 29.60 -33.22 -15.46
N LYS A 351 28.93 -32.44 -16.31
CA LYS A 351 29.54 -31.90 -17.54
C LYS A 351 30.71 -30.98 -17.24
N LYS A 352 30.56 -30.12 -16.24
CA LYS A 352 31.60 -29.18 -15.83
C LYS A 352 32.82 -29.93 -15.28
N TYR A 353 32.62 -30.91 -14.41
CA TYR A 353 33.69 -31.73 -13.85
C TYR A 353 34.50 -32.45 -14.95
N VAL A 354 33.81 -33.11 -15.89
CA VAL A 354 34.48 -33.83 -16.97
C VAL A 354 35.24 -32.89 -17.91
N LEU A 355 34.69 -31.69 -18.14
CA LEU A 355 35.37 -30.66 -18.93
C LEU A 355 36.61 -30.12 -18.21
N ASP A 356 36.51 -29.83 -16.92
CA ASP A 356 37.58 -29.19 -16.14
C ASP A 356 38.74 -30.18 -15.86
N LYS A 357 38.44 -31.46 -15.60
CA LYS A 357 39.44 -32.48 -15.26
C LYS A 357 40.03 -33.20 -16.48
N TYR A 358 39.22 -33.49 -17.49
CA TYR A 358 39.62 -34.29 -18.65
C TYR A 358 39.66 -33.51 -19.97
N GLY A 359 39.16 -32.25 -20.01
CA GLY A 359 39.05 -31.47 -21.25
C GLY A 359 38.00 -32.02 -22.22
N LEU A 360 37.16 -32.97 -21.79
CA LEU A 360 36.22 -33.69 -22.64
C LEU A 360 34.82 -33.09 -22.56
N LYS A 361 34.17 -32.86 -23.71
CA LYS A 361 32.75 -32.49 -23.77
C LYS A 361 31.87 -33.74 -23.81
N VAL A 362 31.00 -33.89 -22.82
CA VAL A 362 30.03 -34.99 -22.71
C VAL A 362 28.59 -34.51 -22.85
N SER A 363 27.74 -35.33 -23.48
CA SER A 363 26.32 -35.01 -23.70
C SER A 363 25.47 -35.52 -22.53
N SER A 364 24.27 -34.97 -22.33
CA SER A 364 23.32 -35.52 -21.35
C SER A 364 22.96 -36.97 -21.69
N LEU A 365 22.89 -37.33 -22.98
CA LEU A 365 22.61 -38.70 -23.39
C LEU A 365 23.66 -39.70 -22.88
N TYR A 366 24.95 -39.35 -22.93
CA TYR A 366 26.03 -40.23 -22.45
C TYR A 366 26.03 -40.36 -20.93
N ILE A 367 25.79 -39.28 -20.20
CA ILE A 367 25.67 -39.31 -18.74
C ILE A 367 24.49 -40.22 -18.33
N ALA A 368 23.36 -40.14 -19.04
CA ALA A 368 22.20 -41.01 -18.81
C ALA A 368 22.46 -42.48 -19.14
N GLN A 369 23.30 -42.77 -20.14
CA GLN A 369 23.70 -44.15 -20.48
C GLN A 369 24.58 -44.74 -19.37
N VAL A 370 25.55 -43.99 -18.86
CA VAL A 370 26.46 -44.43 -17.78
C VAL A 370 25.73 -44.56 -16.44
N LYS A 371 24.87 -43.60 -16.08
CA LYS A 371 24.00 -43.72 -14.88
C LYS A 371 23.14 -44.98 -14.91
N ARG A 372 22.54 -45.32 -16.06
CA ARG A 372 21.76 -46.55 -16.24
C ARG A 372 22.58 -47.83 -16.11
N LYS A 373 23.85 -47.83 -16.57
CA LYS A 373 24.76 -48.96 -16.42
C LYS A 373 25.03 -49.28 -14.95
N HIS A 374 25.05 -48.26 -14.09
CA HIS A 374 25.30 -48.36 -12.64
C HIS A 374 24.01 -48.38 -11.78
N GLY A 375 22.85 -48.59 -12.39
CA GLY A 375 21.59 -48.78 -11.64
C GLY A 375 20.95 -47.50 -11.08
N LEU A 376 21.45 -46.31 -11.44
CA LEU A 376 20.85 -45.03 -11.06
C LEU A 376 19.63 -44.74 -11.94
N ILE A 377 18.42 -44.82 -11.36
CA ILE A 377 17.14 -44.66 -12.07
C ILE A 377 16.79 -43.17 -12.18
N GLU A 378 16.53 -42.69 -13.39
CA GLU A 378 16.08 -41.31 -13.63
C GLU A 378 14.55 -41.17 -13.57
N ARG A 379 14.07 -40.03 -13.04
CA ARG A 379 12.72 -39.52 -13.37
C ARG A 379 12.69 -39.12 -14.85
N GLU A 380 11.74 -39.65 -15.61
CA GLU A 380 11.60 -39.40 -17.05
C GLU A 380 11.58 -37.91 -17.38
N ASN A 381 12.62 -37.39 -18.03
CA ASN A 381 12.56 -36.09 -18.68
C ASN A 381 13.67 -35.88 -19.71
N TYR A 382 13.75 -36.69 -20.78
CA TYR A 382 14.39 -36.21 -22.02
C TYR A 382 13.78 -36.81 -23.29
N ASN A 383 13.60 -35.91 -24.28
CA ASN A 383 13.13 -36.11 -25.64
C ASN A 383 13.43 -37.50 -26.24
N THR A 384 12.44 -38.38 -26.24
CA THR A 384 12.39 -39.51 -27.16
C THR A 384 12.21 -38.98 -28.57
N SER A 385 13.18 -39.26 -29.45
CA SER A 385 13.03 -38.98 -30.88
C SER A 385 11.77 -39.66 -31.42
N LYS A 386 10.95 -38.93 -32.19
CA LYS A 386 9.71 -39.44 -32.81
C LYS A 386 9.94 -40.49 -33.91
N ASN A 387 11.19 -40.85 -34.21
CA ASN A 387 11.54 -41.84 -35.24
C ASN A 387 12.02 -43.16 -34.63
N LYS A 388 11.23 -44.23 -34.81
CA LYS A 388 11.48 -45.59 -34.30
C LYS A 388 12.79 -46.27 -34.78
N ASN A 389 13.48 -45.71 -35.78
CA ASN A 389 14.68 -46.30 -36.39
C ASN A 389 15.97 -45.47 -36.22
N GLN A 390 16.02 -44.51 -35.30
CA GLN A 390 17.24 -43.73 -35.09
C GLN A 390 18.25 -44.51 -34.23
N ARG A 391 19.40 -44.88 -34.82
CA ARG A 391 20.53 -45.47 -34.08
C ARG A 391 21.04 -44.46 -33.04
N VAL A 392 20.89 -44.79 -31.76
CA VAL A 392 21.45 -44.01 -30.64
C VAL A 392 22.94 -44.37 -30.52
N PRO A 393 23.87 -43.40 -30.63
CA PRO A 393 25.29 -43.69 -30.46
C PRO A 393 25.59 -44.09 -29.01
N ASN A 394 26.43 -45.11 -28.84
CA ASN A 394 26.97 -45.51 -27.54
C ASN A 394 28.03 -44.49 -27.08
N CYS A 395 28.13 -44.28 -25.77
CA CYS A 395 29.20 -43.50 -25.19
C CYS A 395 30.57 -44.12 -25.54
N PRO A 396 31.53 -43.35 -26.10
CA PRO A 396 32.91 -43.82 -26.27
C PRO A 396 33.56 -44.16 -24.92
N GLU A 397 34.36 -45.22 -24.83
CA GLU A 397 34.99 -45.71 -23.58
C GLU A 397 35.74 -44.63 -22.79
N GLU A 398 36.43 -43.72 -23.50
CA GLU A 398 37.16 -42.61 -22.88
C GLU A 398 36.23 -41.64 -22.13
N LYS A 399 35.06 -41.36 -22.71
CA LYS A 399 34.04 -40.49 -22.09
C LYS A 399 33.27 -41.20 -21.00
N GLU A 400 33.08 -42.51 -21.14
CA GLU A 400 32.46 -43.35 -20.11
C GLU A 400 33.29 -43.36 -18.84
N LYS A 401 34.60 -43.63 -18.92
CA LYS A 401 35.50 -43.57 -17.76
C LYS A 401 35.52 -42.19 -17.08
N ALA A 402 35.51 -41.11 -17.87
CA ALA A 402 35.48 -39.77 -17.32
C ALA A 402 34.14 -39.45 -16.61
N ILE A 403 33.03 -40.00 -17.10
CA ILE A 403 31.71 -39.86 -16.43
C ILE A 403 31.66 -40.75 -15.18
N GLU A 404 32.21 -41.97 -15.20
CA GLU A 404 32.29 -42.85 -14.02
C GLU A 404 33.10 -42.20 -12.90
N ASP A 405 34.28 -41.65 -13.21
CA ASP A 405 35.09 -40.90 -12.23
C ASP A 405 34.35 -39.65 -11.69
N ALA A 406 33.55 -38.97 -12.52
CA ALA A 406 32.69 -37.89 -12.06
C ALA A 406 31.59 -38.39 -11.12
N LEU A 407 30.96 -39.54 -11.42
CA LEU A 407 29.91 -40.12 -10.58
C LEU A 407 30.48 -40.60 -9.23
N GLU A 408 31.67 -41.22 -9.21
CA GLU A 408 32.39 -41.58 -7.98
C GLU A 408 32.74 -40.33 -7.17
N TYR A 409 33.24 -39.28 -7.83
CA TYR A 409 33.58 -38.00 -7.19
C TYR A 409 32.37 -37.35 -6.49
N PHE A 410 31.18 -37.47 -7.09
CA PHE A 410 29.94 -36.97 -6.51
C PHE A 410 29.24 -37.99 -5.58
N GLY A 411 29.85 -39.13 -5.29
CA GLY A 411 29.30 -40.16 -4.41
C GLY A 411 28.02 -40.81 -4.95
N MET A 412 27.85 -40.84 -6.28
CA MET A 412 26.66 -41.38 -6.94
C MET A 412 26.77 -42.87 -7.26
N ILE A 413 27.97 -43.43 -7.40
CA ILE A 413 28.22 -44.86 -7.68
C ILE A 413 29.28 -45.43 -6.77
#